data_AF-A0A351K581-F1
#
_entry.id   AF-A0A351K581-F1
#
_cell.length_a   1.000
_cell.length_b   1.000
_cell.length_c   1.000
_cell.angle_alpha   90.00
_cell.angle_beta   90.00
_cell.angle_gamma   90.00
#
_symmetry.space_group_name_H-M   'P 1'
#
loop_
_entity.id
_entity.type
_entity.pdbx_description
1 polymer ?
#
loop_
_entity_poly.entity_id
_entity_poly.type
_entity_poly.pdbx_seq_one_letter_code
_entity_poly.pdbx_strand_id
1 'polypeptide(L)'
;MTTLPQNLLPDHASVADDGSLVIGGVRVADLAAEFGTPLFIYDEQHLRSRCREAVEAFGHQSAVYATKAFLCRAMAELAYSEGMMLDVASGGELYIALSAGVP
;
A
#
# COMPACT_ATOMS: atom_id res chain seq x y z
N MET A 1 -28.75 5.59 4.24
CA MET A 1 -27.31 5.40 4.54
C MET A 1 -26.55 5.85 3.31
N THR A 2 -25.65 6.83 3.44
CA THR A 2 -24.84 7.28 2.31
C THR A 2 -23.80 6.20 2.03
N THR A 3 -23.91 5.53 0.90
CA THR A 3 -22.93 4.53 0.46
C THR A 3 -21.61 5.24 0.17
N LEU A 4 -20.51 4.78 0.75
CA LEU A 4 -19.18 5.25 0.38
C LEU A 4 -18.93 4.90 -1.10
N PRO A 5 -18.53 5.86 -1.96
CA PRO A 5 -18.17 5.56 -3.32
C PRO A 5 -17.02 4.55 -3.36
N GLN A 6 -17.21 3.41 -4.03
CA GLN A 6 -16.21 2.33 -4.07
C GLN A 6 -14.88 2.78 -4.65
N ASN A 7 -14.88 3.73 -5.59
CA ASN A 7 -13.67 4.30 -6.20
C ASN A 7 -12.83 5.15 -5.24
N LEU A 8 -13.30 5.42 -4.01
CA LEU A 8 -12.52 6.09 -2.96
C LEU A 8 -11.92 5.10 -1.96
N LEU A 9 -12.21 3.81 -2.08
CA LEU A 9 -11.70 2.73 -1.25
C LEU A 9 -10.62 1.94 -2.01
N PRO A 10 -9.83 1.08 -1.33
CA PRO A 10 -8.94 0.16 -2.02
C PRO A 10 -9.67 -0.74 -3.02
N ASP A 11 -8.96 -1.17 -4.06
CA ASP A 11 -9.55 -1.93 -5.19
C ASP A 11 -10.24 -3.23 -4.73
N HIS A 12 -9.79 -3.85 -3.63
CA HIS A 12 -10.39 -5.07 -3.07
C HIS A 12 -11.30 -4.80 -1.87
N ALA A 13 -11.90 -3.61 -1.80
CA ALA A 13 -12.94 -3.29 -0.84
C ALA A 13 -14.31 -3.80 -1.30
N SER A 14 -15.08 -4.38 -0.38
CA SER A 14 -16.45 -4.85 -0.62
C SER A 14 -17.31 -4.73 0.65
N VAL A 15 -18.62 -4.87 0.49
CA VAL A 15 -19.59 -4.89 1.59
C VAL A 15 -20.20 -6.28 1.66
N ALA A 16 -20.07 -6.95 2.81
CA ALA A 16 -20.66 -8.26 3.04
C ALA A 16 -22.19 -8.16 3.22
N ASP A 17 -22.89 -9.30 3.19
CA ASP A 17 -24.35 -9.38 3.31
C ASP A 17 -24.90 -8.75 4.60
N ASP A 18 -24.10 -8.72 5.67
CA ASP A 18 -24.45 -8.10 6.96
C ASP A 18 -24.08 -6.61 7.04
N GLY A 19 -23.61 -6.01 5.94
CA GLY A 19 -23.20 -4.62 5.85
C GLY A 19 -21.77 -4.33 6.31
N SER A 20 -20.99 -5.34 6.69
CA SER A 20 -19.59 -5.15 7.12
C SER A 20 -18.68 -4.77 5.95
N LEU A 21 -17.76 -3.83 6.19
CA LEU A 21 -16.69 -3.51 5.25
C LEU A 21 -15.62 -4.61 5.27
N VAL A 22 -15.27 -5.11 4.10
CA VAL A 22 -14.23 -6.11 3.86
C VAL A 22 -13.17 -5.48 2.97
N ILE A 23 -11.89 -5.63 3.33
CA ILE A 23 -10.74 -5.18 2.53
C ILE A 23 -9.81 -6.38 2.33
N GLY A 24 -9.46 -6.69 1.08
CA GLY A 24 -8.56 -7.82 0.79
C GLY A 24 -9.10 -9.17 1.27
N GLY A 25 -10.42 -9.33 1.36
CA GLY A 25 -11.07 -10.54 1.88
C GLY A 25 -11.18 -10.62 3.41
N VAL A 26 -10.71 -9.62 4.16
CA VAL A 26 -10.78 -9.58 5.63
C VAL A 26 -11.74 -8.51 6.11
N ARG A 27 -12.60 -8.82 7.08
CA ARG A 27 -13.52 -7.84 7.68
C ARG A 27 -12.72 -6.83 8.50
N VAL A 28 -13.00 -5.55 8.31
CA VAL A 28 -12.35 -4.46 9.05
C VAL A 28 -12.61 -4.56 10.56
N ALA A 29 -13.80 -5.05 10.96
CA ALA A 29 -14.14 -5.26 12.37
C ALA A 29 -13.27 -6.34 13.03
N ASP A 30 -12.93 -7.41 12.30
CA ASP A 30 -12.09 -8.50 12.82
C ASP A 30 -10.66 -7.98 13.04
N LEU A 31 -10.13 -7.19 12.09
CA LEU A 31 -8.83 -6.53 12.21
C LEU A 31 -8.81 -5.55 13.40
N ALA A 32 -9.88 -4.79 13.61
CA ALA A 32 -9.98 -3.86 14.76
C ALA A 32 -10.04 -4.61 16.11
N ALA A 33 -10.68 -5.78 16.15
CA ALA A 33 -10.72 -6.61 17.35
C ALA A 33 -9.36 -7.26 17.65
N GLU A 34 -8.63 -7.68 16.62
CA GLU A 34 -7.32 -8.31 16.75
C GLU A 34 -6.20 -7.30 17.08
N PHE A 35 -6.12 -6.19 16.35
CA PHE A 35 -5.00 -5.24 16.42
C PHE A 35 -5.31 -3.97 17.22
N GLY A 36 -6.56 -3.77 17.66
CA GLY A 36 -7.00 -2.58 18.35
C GLY A 36 -7.23 -1.38 17.42
N THR A 37 -7.55 -0.22 18.00
CA THR A 37 -7.76 1.04 17.26
C THR A 37 -7.06 2.22 17.95
N PRO A 38 -6.58 3.24 17.18
CA PRO A 38 -6.67 3.40 15.71
C PRO A 38 -5.75 2.43 14.93
N LEU A 39 -6.21 1.99 13.75
CA LEU A 39 -5.51 1.02 12.90
C LEU A 39 -5.42 1.52 11.45
N PHE A 40 -4.23 1.46 10.86
CA PHE A 40 -4.03 1.65 9.42
C PHE A 40 -4.04 0.28 8.73
N ILE A 41 -4.91 0.12 7.74
CA ILE A 41 -5.04 -1.10 6.94
C ILE A 41 -4.61 -0.76 5.52
N TYR A 42 -3.59 -1.44 5.02
CA TYR A 42 -3.11 -1.32 3.65
C TYR A 42 -3.51 -2.58 2.87
N ASP A 43 -4.20 -2.37 1.75
CA ASP A 43 -4.44 -3.43 0.75
C ASP A 43 -3.18 -3.59 -0.09
N GLU A 44 -2.41 -4.64 0.17
CA GLU A 44 -1.14 -4.90 -0.50
C GLU A 44 -1.31 -5.06 -2.02
N GLN A 45 -2.36 -5.76 -2.47
CA GLN A 45 -2.57 -6.00 -3.89
C GLN A 45 -2.96 -4.71 -4.62
N HIS A 46 -3.72 -3.83 -3.97
CA HIS A 46 -3.97 -2.48 -4.48
C HIS A 46 -2.65 -1.71 -4.64
N LEU A 47 -1.79 -1.66 -3.61
CA LEU A 47 -0.50 -0.97 -3.67
C LEU A 47 0.38 -1.51 -4.81
N ARG A 48 0.48 -2.85 -4.92
CA ARG A 48 1.23 -3.50 -6.01
C ARG A 48 0.66 -3.16 -7.39
N SER A 49 -0.66 -3.09 -7.54
CA SER A 49 -1.29 -2.66 -8.80
C SER A 49 -0.88 -1.24 -9.16
N ARG A 50 -0.95 -0.30 -8.20
CA ARG A 50 -0.53 1.09 -8.44
C ARG A 50 0.94 1.18 -8.86
N CYS A 51 1.83 0.38 -8.28
CA CYS A 51 3.23 0.31 -8.69
C CYS A 51 3.38 -0.18 -10.13
N ARG A 52 2.75 -1.30 -10.49
CA ARG A 52 2.82 -1.86 -11.86
C ARG A 52 2.26 -0.90 -12.90
N GLU A 53 1.13 -0.25 -12.61
CA GLU A 53 0.52 0.73 -13.52
C GLU A 53 1.45 1.91 -13.77
N ALA A 54 2.15 2.41 -12.74
CA ALA A 54 3.14 3.47 -12.92
C ALA A 54 4.35 2.98 -13.74
N VAL A 55 4.85 1.78 -13.47
CA VAL A 55 5.98 1.20 -14.22
C VAL A 55 5.60 0.95 -15.68
N GLU A 56 4.39 0.47 -15.96
CA GLU A 56 3.89 0.27 -17.32
C GLU A 56 3.74 1.60 -18.08
N ALA A 57 3.22 2.63 -17.42
CA ALA A 57 2.99 3.94 -18.04
C ALA A 57 4.29 4.74 -18.28
N PHE A 58 5.28 4.64 -17.39
CA PHE A 58 6.48 5.50 -17.40
C PHE A 58 7.79 4.75 -17.68
N GLY A 59 7.83 3.43 -17.48
CA GLY A 59 9.02 2.59 -17.61
C GLY A 59 9.75 2.33 -16.29
N HIS A 60 10.43 1.18 -16.22
CA HIS A 60 11.11 0.63 -15.04
C HIS A 60 12.14 1.56 -14.35
N GLN A 61 12.73 2.50 -15.09
CA GLN A 61 13.72 3.45 -14.53
C GLN A 61 13.16 4.88 -14.34
N SER A 62 11.90 5.10 -14.70
CA SER A 62 11.26 6.43 -14.62
C SER A 62 10.19 6.49 -13.53
N ALA A 63 9.64 5.35 -13.14
CA ALA A 63 8.67 5.26 -12.05
C ALA A 63 9.40 5.25 -10.70
N VAL A 64 9.30 6.35 -9.95
CA VAL A 64 9.97 6.55 -8.67
C VAL A 64 8.94 6.67 -7.54
N TYR A 65 9.03 5.79 -6.54
CA TYR A 65 8.23 5.86 -5.33
C TYR A 65 8.76 6.98 -4.44
N ALA A 66 7.88 7.92 -4.09
CA ALA A 66 8.23 8.99 -3.17
C ALA A 66 8.14 8.50 -1.71
N THR A 67 9.27 8.15 -1.07
CA THR A 67 9.25 7.47 0.24
C THR A 67 8.69 8.33 1.37
N LYS A 68 8.68 9.66 1.19
CA LYS A 68 8.03 10.60 2.11
C LYS A 68 6.52 10.37 2.26
N ALA A 69 5.87 9.68 1.32
CA ALA A 69 4.44 9.35 1.42
C ALA A 69 4.18 8.34 2.55
N PHE A 70 5.00 7.29 2.59
CA PHE A 70 5.04 6.29 3.66
C PHE A 70 6.28 5.41 3.46
N LEU A 71 7.05 5.13 4.51
CA LEU A 71 8.21 4.25 4.40
C LEU A 71 8.33 3.31 5.59
N CYS A 72 8.39 2.02 5.28
CA CYS A 72 8.85 0.95 6.14
C CYS A 72 9.57 -0.08 5.28
N ARG A 73 10.20 -1.10 5.89
CA ARG A 73 10.92 -2.13 5.12
C ARG A 73 10.02 -2.85 4.12
N ALA A 74 8.81 -3.23 4.55
CA ALA A 74 7.85 -3.92 3.68
C ALA A 74 7.42 -3.06 2.48
N MET A 75 7.18 -1.75 2.68
CA MET A 75 6.82 -0.85 1.59
C MET A 75 7.99 -0.64 0.61
N ALA A 76 9.22 -0.54 1.12
CA ALA A 76 10.41 -0.41 0.29
C ALA A 76 10.64 -1.65 -0.58
N GLU A 77 10.57 -2.83 0.04
CA GLU A 77 10.66 -4.12 -0.66
C GLU A 77 9.54 -4.28 -1.68
N LEU A 78 8.29 -3.97 -1.31
CA LEU A 78 7.13 -4.03 -2.21
C LEU A 78 7.35 -3.17 -3.45
N ALA A 79 7.61 -1.86 -3.27
CA ALA A 79 7.77 -0.93 -4.39
C ALA A 79 8.91 -1.37 -5.32
N TYR A 80 10.06 -1.76 -4.75
CA TYR A 80 11.19 -2.23 -5.53
C TYR A 80 10.91 -3.55 -6.26
N SER A 81 10.23 -4.51 -5.61
CA SER A 81 9.85 -5.80 -6.20
C SER A 81 8.90 -5.65 -7.39
N GLU A 82 8.07 -4.61 -7.40
CA GLU A 82 7.18 -4.27 -8.52
C GLU A 82 7.88 -3.43 -9.60
N GLY A 83 9.19 -3.22 -9.48
CA GLY A 83 10.01 -2.55 -10.47
C GLY A 83 10.02 -1.03 -10.37
N MET A 84 9.64 -0.46 -9.24
CA MET A 84 9.81 0.97 -9.00
C MET A 84 11.22 1.29 -8.48
N MET A 85 11.72 2.46 -8.85
CA MET A 85 12.82 3.11 -8.11
C MET A 85 12.28 3.75 -6.82
N LEU A 86 13.16 4.07 -5.87
CA LEU A 86 12.78 4.79 -4.64
C LEU A 86 13.53 6.13 -4.60
N ASP A 87 12.82 7.23 -4.30
CA ASP A 87 13.48 8.46 -3.86
C ASP A 87 13.79 8.37 -2.37
N VAL A 88 14.87 9.02 -1.91
CA VAL A 88 15.14 9.19 -0.49
C VAL A 88 15.58 10.63 -0.26
N ALA A 89 15.09 11.24 0.80
CA ALA A 89 15.33 12.63 1.18
C ALA A 89 16.11 12.77 2.49
N SER A 90 16.35 11.67 3.22
CA SER A 90 17.14 11.68 4.45
C SER A 90 17.97 10.42 4.64
N GLY A 91 18.97 10.48 5.53
CA GLY A 91 19.76 9.30 5.90
C GLY A 91 18.93 8.20 6.58
N GLY A 92 17.84 8.55 7.27
CA GLY A 92 16.92 7.57 7.86
C GLY A 92 16.12 6.81 6.80
N GLU A 93 15.65 7.50 5.76
CA GLU A 93 14.96 6.86 4.64
C GLU A 93 15.89 5.95 3.86
N LEU A 94 17.12 6.41 3.56
CA LEU A 94 18.16 5.59 2.94
C LEU A 94 18.46 4.33 3.77
N TYR A 95 18.58 4.48 5.09
CA TYR A 95 18.80 3.34 5.97
C TYR A 95 17.68 2.30 5.89
N ILE A 96 16.41 2.73 5.88
CA ILE A 96 15.28 1.81 5.76
C ILE A 96 15.29 1.08 4.42
N ALA A 97 15.49 1.79 3.30
CA ALA A 97 15.55 1.20 1.97
C ALA A 97 16.66 0.13 1.86
N LEU A 98 17.88 0.47 2.29
CA LEU A 98 19.01 -0.48 2.30
C LEU A 98 18.73 -1.68 3.22
N SER A 99 18.11 -1.45 4.39
CA SER A 99 17.76 -2.53 5.32
C SER A 99 16.65 -3.46 4.80
N ALA A 100 15.94 -3.05 3.75
CA ALA A 100 14.94 -3.84 3.04
C ALA A 100 15.51 -4.56 1.80
N GLY A 101 16.81 -4.45 1.53
CA GLY A 101 17.47 -5.07 0.38
C GLY A 101 17.31 -4.31 -0.94
N VAL A 102 16.83 -3.06 -0.90
CA VAL A 102 16.81 -2.17 -2.06
C VAL A 102 18.23 -1.62 -2.29
N PRO A 103 18.80 -1.78 -3.50
CA PRO A 103 20.18 -1.35 -3.80
C PRO A 103 20.34 0.16 -3.96
#